data_AF-A0A3D2G1T6-F1
#
_entry.id   AF-A0A3D2G1T6-F1
#
_cell.length_a   1.000
_cell.length_b   1.000
_cell.length_c   1.000
_cell.angle_alpha   90.00
_cell.angle_beta   90.00
_cell.angle_gamma   90.00
#
_symmetry.space_group_name_H-M   'P 1'
#
loop_
_entity.id
_entity.type
_entity.pdbx_description
1 polymer ?
#
loop_
_entity_poly.entity_id
_entity_poly.type
_entity_poly.pdbx_seq_one_letter_code
_entity_poly.pdbx_strand_id
1 'polypeptide(L)'
;GAFPVKGWALESALHSVPDCQKIVKKAVVERLKSVYGLSWFSEEGESFPIQFAIMKDEAALYIDTSGTGLHKRGYRPAQVAAPLRETLAAAIVDI
;
A
#
# COMPACT_ATOMS: atom_id res chain seq x y z
N GLY A 1 3.20 -15.42 3.80
CA GLY A 1 3.42 -14.28 2.87
C GLY A 1 3.81 -13.07 3.66
N ALA A 2 4.64 -12.19 3.10
CA ALA A 2 4.97 -10.90 3.70
C ALA A 2 3.81 -9.91 3.48
N PHE A 3 3.52 -9.02 4.44
CA PHE A 3 2.45 -8.02 4.30
C PHE A 3 2.93 -6.65 4.77
N PRO A 4 3.71 -5.93 3.94
CA PRO A 4 4.14 -4.58 4.28
C PRO A 4 2.93 -3.63 4.31
N VAL A 5 2.85 -2.79 5.35
CA VAL A 5 1.74 -1.85 5.56
C VAL A 5 2.21 -0.43 5.26
N LYS A 6 1.50 0.28 4.39
CA LYS A 6 1.74 1.69 4.07
C LYS A 6 0.42 2.46 4.06
N GLY A 7 0.47 3.77 4.20
CA GLY A 7 -0.77 4.55 4.21
C GLY A 7 -0.57 5.98 4.67
N TRP A 8 -1.68 6.71 4.72
CA TRP A 8 -1.74 8.08 5.18
C TRP A 8 -2.98 8.29 6.05
N ALA A 9 -2.88 9.30 6.91
CA ALA A 9 -4.00 9.80 7.70
C ALA A 9 -4.09 11.32 7.54
N LEU A 10 -5.28 11.82 7.25
CA LEU A 10 -5.55 13.22 6.99
C LEU A 10 -6.81 13.67 7.74
N GLU A 11 -6.78 14.84 8.37
CA GLU A 11 -7.96 15.43 9.06
C GLU A 11 -8.69 14.44 9.97
N SER A 12 -7.94 13.64 10.73
CA SER A 12 -8.49 12.57 11.58
C SER A 12 -7.83 12.58 12.94
N ALA A 13 -8.53 12.12 13.98
CA ALA A 13 -7.98 11.96 15.33
C ALA A 13 -6.77 11.02 15.31
N LEU A 14 -6.84 9.95 14.50
CA LEU A 14 -5.75 9.04 14.20
C LEU A 14 -4.76 9.65 13.20
N HIS A 15 -3.97 10.63 13.63
CA HIS A 15 -3.02 11.37 12.79
C HIS A 15 -1.63 10.71 12.69
N SER A 16 -1.28 9.85 13.66
CA SER A 16 0.03 9.18 13.68
C SER A 16 0.07 8.02 12.69
N VAL A 17 0.61 8.28 11.50
CA VAL A 17 0.84 7.28 10.45
C VAL A 17 1.64 6.06 10.94
N PRO A 18 2.79 6.19 11.62
CA PRO A 18 3.55 5.03 12.07
C PRO A 18 2.81 4.19 13.14
N ASP A 19 1.96 4.80 13.97
CA ASP A 19 1.14 4.05 14.92
C ASP A 19 0.01 3.30 14.22
N CYS A 20 -0.65 3.95 13.24
CA CYS A 20 -1.63 3.29 12.39
C CYS A 20 -1.03 2.08 11.65
N GLN A 21 0.19 2.22 11.10
CA GLN A 21 0.92 1.12 10.47
C GLN A 21 1.11 -0.07 11.43
N LYS A 22 1.59 0.18 12.65
CA LYS A 22 1.80 -0.87 13.67
C LYS A 22 0.50 -1.57 14.07
N ILE A 23 -0.55 -0.78 14.31
CA ILE A 23 -1.85 -1.31 14.73
C ILE A 23 -2.49 -2.16 13.62
N VAL A 24 -2.50 -1.67 12.39
CA VAL A 24 -3.00 -2.42 11.23
C VAL A 24 -2.19 -3.71 11.04
N LYS A 25 -0.86 -3.63 11.09
CA LYS A 25 0.02 -4.81 10.98
C LYS A 25 -0.32 -5.85 12.05
N LYS A 26 -0.43 -5.44 13.31
CA LYS A 26 -0.79 -6.32 14.43
C LYS A 26 -2.18 -6.96 14.23
N ALA A 27 -3.18 -6.17 13.84
CA ALA A 27 -4.54 -6.66 13.62
C ALA A 27 -4.59 -7.73 12.52
N VAL A 28 -3.85 -7.54 11.43
CA VAL A 28 -3.73 -8.51 10.34
C VAL A 28 -3.10 -9.82 10.83
N VAL A 29 -1.96 -9.74 11.55
CA VAL A 29 -1.29 -10.92 12.11
C VAL A 29 -2.24 -11.71 13.02
N GLU A 30 -2.89 -11.03 13.97
CA GLU A 30 -3.77 -11.69 14.94
C GLU A 30 -4.99 -12.32 14.27
N ARG A 31 -5.57 -11.66 13.25
CA ARG A 31 -6.67 -12.24 12.47
C ARG A 31 -6.23 -13.51 11.73
N LEU A 32 -5.07 -13.48 11.07
CA LEU A 32 -4.56 -14.62 10.32
C LEU A 32 -4.17 -15.78 11.25
N LYS A 33 -3.51 -15.52 12.38
CA LYS A 33 -3.22 -16.52 13.42
C LYS A 33 -4.49 -17.23 13.87
N SER A 34 -5.55 -16.49 14.16
CA SER A 34 -6.84 -17.04 14.58
C SER A 34 -7.50 -17.90 13.51
N VAL A 35 -7.46 -17.48 12.24
CA VAL A 35 -8.09 -18.22 11.13
C VAL A 35 -7.32 -19.50 10.79
N TYR A 36 -5.99 -19.45 10.79
CA TYR A 36 -5.13 -20.59 10.45
C TYR A 36 -4.74 -21.45 11.65
N GLY A 37 -5.14 -21.09 12.88
CA GLY A 37 -4.79 -21.83 14.09
C GLY A 37 -3.29 -21.82 14.42
N LEU A 38 -2.55 -20.80 13.98
CA LEU A 38 -1.11 -20.70 14.14
C LEU A 38 -0.74 -19.81 15.33
N SER A 39 0.24 -20.23 16.13
CA SER A 39 0.80 -19.40 17.22
C SER A 39 1.75 -18.31 16.69
N TRP A 40 2.48 -18.63 15.63
CA TRP A 40 3.41 -17.73 14.95
C TRP A 40 3.12 -17.70 13.46
N PHE A 41 3.06 -16.49 12.88
CA PHE A 41 2.81 -16.31 11.45
C PHE A 41 4.12 -15.90 10.76
N SER A 42 4.68 -16.80 9.95
CA SER A 42 5.91 -16.50 9.19
C SER A 42 5.61 -15.63 7.97
N GLU A 43 6.46 -14.62 7.77
CA GLU A 43 6.38 -13.65 6.67
C GLU A 43 7.36 -13.95 5.51
N GLU A 44 7.80 -15.20 5.37
CA GLU A 44 8.84 -15.58 4.38
C GLU A 44 8.32 -15.79 2.94
N GLY A 45 7.01 -15.65 2.71
CA GLY A 45 6.39 -15.88 1.40
C GLY A 45 6.20 -14.61 0.56
N GLU A 46 5.42 -14.72 -0.51
CA GLU A 46 5.07 -13.60 -1.40
C GLU A 46 4.55 -12.37 -0.66
N SER A 47 4.86 -11.19 -1.20
CA SER A 47 4.51 -9.91 -0.60
C SER A 47 3.12 -9.45 -1.05
N PHE A 48 2.24 -9.21 -0.08
CA PHE A 48 0.90 -8.65 -0.23
C PHE A 48 0.86 -7.27 0.44
N PRO A 49 1.18 -6.19 -0.28
CA PRO A 49 1.22 -4.85 0.31
C PRO A 49 -0.19 -4.41 0.70
N ILE A 50 -0.33 -3.99 1.95
CA ILE A 50 -1.57 -3.45 2.50
C ILE A 50 -1.46 -1.94 2.52
N GLN A 51 -2.48 -1.27 2.01
CA GLN A 51 -2.58 0.17 2.01
C GLN A 51 -3.76 0.64 2.84
N PHE A 52 -3.55 1.62 3.71
CA PHE A 52 -4.64 2.27 4.44
C PHE A 52 -4.73 3.75 4.11
N ALA A 53 -5.96 4.27 4.11
CA ALA A 53 -6.25 5.69 4.04
C ALA A 53 -7.24 6.02 5.16
N ILE A 54 -6.86 6.96 6.02
CA ILE A 54 -7.77 7.51 7.04
C ILE A 54 -8.03 8.97 6.68
N MET A 55 -9.28 9.34 6.48
CA MET A 55 -9.68 10.69 6.13
C MET A 55 -10.98 11.04 6.85
N LYS A 56 -11.01 12.16 7.57
CA LYS A 56 -12.19 12.60 8.33
C LYS A 56 -12.73 11.48 9.23
N ASP A 57 -11.81 10.79 9.91
CA ASP A 57 -12.08 9.64 10.79
C ASP A 57 -12.68 8.40 10.10
N GLU A 58 -12.76 8.37 8.76
CA GLU A 58 -13.13 7.18 8.00
C GLU A 58 -11.88 6.42 7.53
N ALA A 59 -11.80 5.13 7.87
CA ALA A 59 -10.69 4.27 7.51
C ALA A 59 -11.06 3.32 6.35
N ALA A 60 -10.27 3.35 5.29
CA ALA A 60 -10.34 2.41 4.18
C ALA A 60 -9.05 1.60 4.09
N LEU A 61 -9.20 0.28 3.90
CA LEU A 61 -8.08 -0.66 3.72
C LEU A 61 -8.14 -1.28 2.33
N TYR A 62 -6.98 -1.38 1.69
CA TYR A 62 -6.80 -1.88 0.34
C TYR A 62 -5.64 -2.88 0.28
N ILE A 63 -5.66 -3.73 -0.75
CA ILE A 63 -4.55 -4.60 -1.11
C ILE A 63 -4.02 -4.11 -2.46
N ASP A 64 -2.72 -3.84 -2.54
CA ASP A 64 -2.08 -3.50 -3.80
C ASP A 64 -1.82 -4.76 -4.61
N THR A 65 -2.56 -4.92 -5.70
CA THR A 65 -2.42 -6.05 -6.65
C THR A 65 -1.45 -5.76 -7.78
N SER A 66 -1.00 -4.50 -7.93
CA SER A 66 -0.15 -4.05 -9.04
C SER A 66 1.33 -4.01 -8.64
N GLY A 67 1.63 -3.70 -7.38
CA GLY A 67 2.98 -3.62 -6.84
C GLY A 67 3.73 -2.39 -7.35
N THR A 68 4.35 -2.48 -8.53
CA THR A 68 4.98 -1.30 -9.14
C THR A 68 3.93 -0.42 -9.78
N GLY A 69 4.02 0.90 -9.57
CA GLY A 69 3.07 1.84 -10.17
C GLY A 69 2.96 1.66 -11.68
N LEU A 70 1.72 1.54 -12.19
CA LEU A 70 1.38 1.19 -13.58
C LEU A 70 1.98 2.11 -14.64
N HIS A 71 2.46 3.30 -14.24
CA HIS A 71 3.19 4.20 -15.11
C HIS A 71 4.51 3.57 -15.61
N LYS A 72 5.15 2.72 -14.81
CA LYS A 72 6.38 2.00 -15.18
C LYS A 72 6.04 0.81 -16.09
N ARG A 73 5.83 1.07 -17.38
CA ARG A 73 5.54 0.01 -18.37
C ARG A 73 6.77 -0.83 -18.81
N GLY A 74 7.93 -0.62 -18.20
CA GLY A 74 9.13 -1.44 -18.42
C GLY A 74 10.03 -1.04 -19.60
N TYR A 75 9.66 -0.07 -20.43
CA TYR A 75 10.45 0.36 -21.59
C TYR A 75 11.46 1.50 -21.31
N ARG A 76 11.44 2.11 -20.11
CA ARG A 76 12.39 3.19 -19.72
C ARG A 76 13.45 2.69 -18.73
N PRO A 77 14.75 2.81 -19.03
CA PRO A 77 15.84 2.34 -18.15
C PRO A 77 16.12 3.22 -16.92
N ALA A 78 15.84 4.54 -16.95
CA ALA A 78 16.11 5.43 -15.83
C ALA A 78 15.22 6.70 -15.84
N GLN A 79 14.85 7.16 -14.64
CA GLN A 79 14.19 8.46 -14.44
C GLN A 79 15.21 9.58 -14.69
N VAL A 80 15.11 10.27 -15.82
CA VAL A 80 15.80 11.54 -16.05
C VAL A 80 15.16 12.63 -15.16
N ALA A 81 15.85 13.74 -14.89
CA ALA A 81 15.46 14.71 -13.85
C ALA A 81 14.09 15.40 -14.03
N ALA A 82 13.49 15.41 -15.23
CA ALA A 82 12.18 16.06 -15.46
C ALA A 82 11.41 15.59 -16.73
N PRO A 83 11.12 14.29 -16.95
CA PRO A 83 10.17 13.87 -17.96
C PRO A 83 8.74 13.90 -17.42
N LEU A 84 7.79 14.33 -18.25
CA LEU A 84 6.35 14.25 -17.96
C LEU A 84 5.96 12.82 -17.56
N ARG A 85 5.09 12.68 -16.55
CA ARG A 85 4.54 11.37 -16.13
C ARG A 85 3.77 10.75 -17.29
N GLU A 86 3.99 9.47 -17.56
CA GLU A 86 3.39 8.77 -18.71
C GLU A 86 1.86 8.74 -18.65
N THR A 87 1.29 8.68 -17.45
CA THR A 87 -0.17 8.79 -17.26
C THR A 87 -0.72 10.15 -17.70
N LEU A 88 0.06 11.21 -17.51
CA LEU A 88 -0.31 12.55 -17.96
C LEU A 88 -0.13 12.69 -19.48
N ALA A 89 0.96 12.16 -20.03
CA ALA A 89 1.19 12.16 -21.48
C ALA A 89 0.10 11.39 -22.24
N ALA A 90 -0.32 10.23 -21.74
CA ALA A 90 -1.43 9.48 -22.32
C ALA A 90 -2.74 10.27 -22.30
N ALA A 91 -3.05 10.94 -21.18
CA ALA A 91 -4.25 11.78 -21.07
C ALA A 91 -4.23 12.99 -22.03
N ILE A 92 -3.06 13.56 -22.34
CA ILE A 92 -2.93 14.67 -23.31
C ILE A 92 -3.19 14.20 -24.74
N VAL A 93 -2.78 12.99 -25.10
CA VAL A 93 -2.97 12.42 -26.45
C VAL A 93 -4.40 11.95 -26.68
N ASP A 94 -5.14 11.62 -25.62
CA ASP A 94 -6.52 11.16 -25.67
C ASP A 94 -7.54 12.31 -25.86
N ILE A 95 -7.11 13.57 -25.73
CA ILE A 95 -7.88 14.80 -25.99
C ILE A 95 -7.64 15.27 -27.43
#